data_AF-A0A2W4IZS0-F1
#
_entry.id   AF-A0A2W4IZS0-F1
#
_cell.length_a   1.000
_cell.length_b   1.000
_cell.length_c   1.000
_cell.angle_alpha   90.00
_cell.angle_beta   90.00
_cell.angle_gamma   90.00
#
_symmetry.space_group_name_H-M   'P 1'
#
loop_
_entity.id
_entity.type
_entity.pdbx_description
1 polymer ?
#
loop_
_entity_poly.entity_id
_entity_poly.type
_entity_poly.pdbx_seq_one_letter_code
_entity_poly.pdbx_strand_id
1 'polypeptide(L)'
;VGFKTTLRRMRRAAVGRARGEALRALARACRAYVREHPGRYAATVRAVGPDDPLAAERLAALDEALEVIYAVLRGYGIEGEDLVDAARALRSAMHGFALLEAAGGFGLPRHVDRSYEAMLDAFDAMLERWGERMVGSKGGRRAAAGRSPRRAR
;
A
#
# COMPACT_ATOMS: atom_id res chain seq x y z
N VAL A 1 -12.76 14.78 -10.08
CA VAL A 1 -13.92 13.87 -10.20
C VAL A 1 -13.54 12.40 -10.48
N GLY A 2 -12.48 12.09 -11.26
CA GLY A 2 -12.04 10.69 -11.49
C GLY A 2 -11.39 9.99 -10.29
N PHE A 3 -10.39 10.61 -9.66
CA PHE A 3 -9.60 10.00 -8.56
C PHE A 3 -10.45 9.67 -7.31
N LYS A 4 -11.35 10.57 -6.88
CA LYS A 4 -12.32 10.30 -5.80
C LYS A 4 -13.22 9.10 -6.09
N THR A 5 -13.56 8.84 -7.35
CA THR A 5 -14.36 7.67 -7.75
C THR A 5 -13.54 6.39 -7.63
N THR A 6 -12.27 6.42 -8.02
CA THR A 6 -11.32 5.32 -7.83
C THR A 6 -11.08 5.04 -6.35
N LEU A 7 -10.91 6.07 -5.53
CA LEU A 7 -10.76 5.94 -4.08
C LEU A 7 -11.98 5.27 -3.43
N ARG A 8 -13.19 5.67 -3.84
CA ARG A 8 -14.42 5.00 -3.40
C ARG A 8 -14.46 3.54 -3.85
N ARG A 9 -14.01 3.22 -5.08
CA ARG A 9 -13.90 1.83 -5.56
C ARG A 9 -12.88 1.04 -4.75
N MET A 10 -11.68 1.59 -4.52
CA MET A 10 -10.62 0.99 -3.71
C MET A 10 -11.10 0.71 -2.29
N ARG A 11 -11.74 1.70 -1.64
CA ARG A 11 -12.31 1.55 -0.30
C ARG A 11 -13.39 0.48 -0.25
N ARG A 12 -14.37 0.48 -1.18
CA ARG A 12 -15.41 -0.58 -1.27
C ARG A 12 -14.82 -1.95 -1.55
N ALA A 13 -13.74 -2.01 -2.33
CA ALA A 13 -13.08 -3.25 -2.69
C ALA A 13 -12.18 -3.77 -1.55
N ALA A 14 -11.82 -2.96 -0.55
CA ALA A 14 -11.07 -3.40 0.62
C ALA A 14 -11.95 -3.77 1.83
N VAL A 15 -13.11 -3.12 1.99
CA VAL A 15 -14.01 -3.35 3.13
C VAL A 15 -14.51 -4.80 3.16
N GLY A 16 -14.42 -5.45 4.31
CA GLY A 16 -14.98 -6.78 4.59
C GLY A 16 -14.17 -7.97 4.04
N ARG A 17 -12.99 -7.74 3.45
CA ARG A 17 -12.15 -8.78 2.86
C ARG A 17 -10.99 -9.18 3.76
N ALA A 18 -10.60 -10.46 3.67
CA ALA A 18 -9.38 -10.94 4.32
C ALA A 18 -8.13 -10.34 3.65
N ARG A 19 -7.05 -10.19 4.41
CA ARG A 19 -5.74 -9.55 4.07
C ARG A 19 -5.40 -9.53 2.57
N GLY A 20 -5.07 -10.69 2.01
CA GLY A 20 -4.63 -10.84 0.62
C GLY A 20 -5.69 -10.43 -0.41
N GLU A 21 -6.96 -10.63 -0.12
CA GLU A 21 -8.04 -10.22 -1.02
C GLU A 21 -8.19 -8.69 -1.06
N ALA A 22 -8.07 -8.02 0.10
CA ALA A 22 -8.10 -6.56 0.18
C ALA A 22 -6.91 -5.92 -0.56
N LEU A 23 -5.71 -6.51 -0.45
CA LEU A 23 -4.54 -6.12 -1.22
C LEU A 23 -4.78 -6.22 -2.73
N ARG A 24 -5.25 -7.39 -3.21
CA ARG A 24 -5.49 -7.63 -4.64
C ARG A 24 -6.56 -6.68 -5.19
N ALA A 25 -7.64 -6.48 -4.43
CA ALA A 25 -8.71 -5.57 -4.78
C ALA A 25 -8.24 -4.12 -4.94
N LEU A 26 -7.47 -3.63 -3.97
CA LEU A 26 -6.86 -2.30 -3.99
C LEU A 26 -5.94 -2.12 -5.22
N ALA A 27 -5.05 -3.08 -5.43
CA ALA A 27 -4.03 -3.03 -6.47
C ALA A 27 -4.67 -3.04 -7.87
N ARG A 28 -5.62 -3.94 -8.12
CA ARG A 28 -6.36 -4.02 -9.39
C ARG A 28 -7.12 -2.73 -9.69
N ALA A 29 -7.78 -2.14 -8.69
CA ALA A 29 -8.48 -0.86 -8.86
C ALA A 29 -7.50 0.29 -9.20
N CYS A 30 -6.33 0.31 -8.57
CA CYS A 30 -5.27 1.26 -8.88
C CYS A 30 -4.79 1.10 -10.33
N ARG A 31 -4.40 -0.11 -10.73
CA ARG A 31 -3.90 -0.41 -12.09
C ARG A 31 -4.94 -0.09 -13.17
N ALA A 32 -6.21 -0.42 -12.94
CA ALA A 32 -7.30 -0.05 -13.84
C ALA A 32 -7.39 1.48 -14.04
N TYR A 33 -7.30 2.25 -12.96
CA TYR A 33 -7.31 3.72 -13.04
C TYR A 33 -6.10 4.28 -13.80
N VAL A 34 -4.90 3.73 -13.59
CA VAL A 34 -3.71 4.15 -14.35
C VAL A 34 -3.91 3.91 -15.84
N ARG A 35 -4.46 2.75 -16.21
CA ARG A 35 -4.73 2.37 -17.61
C ARG A 35 -5.83 3.23 -18.24
N GLU A 36 -6.92 3.49 -17.52
CA GLU A 36 -8.04 4.31 -18.01
C GLU A 36 -7.67 5.79 -18.12
N HIS A 37 -6.78 6.28 -17.24
CA HIS A 37 -6.52 7.70 -17.07
C HIS A 37 -5.04 8.06 -16.84
N PRO A 38 -4.11 7.71 -17.75
CA PRO A 38 -2.67 7.84 -17.53
C PRO A 38 -2.23 9.28 -17.24
N GLY A 39 -2.74 10.27 -17.99
CA GLY A 39 -2.42 11.69 -17.77
C GLY A 39 -2.91 12.24 -16.42
N ARG A 40 -4.09 11.79 -15.97
CA ARG A 40 -4.64 12.18 -14.65
C ARG A 40 -3.85 11.53 -13.53
N TYR A 41 -3.50 10.25 -13.68
CA TYR A 41 -2.67 9.56 -12.71
C TYR A 41 -1.27 10.18 -12.60
N ALA A 42 -0.62 10.51 -13.71
CA ALA A 42 0.66 11.22 -13.71
C ALA A 42 0.59 12.55 -12.95
N ALA A 43 -0.52 13.29 -13.07
CA ALA A 43 -0.74 14.51 -12.28
C ALA A 43 -0.81 14.23 -10.77
N THR A 44 -1.40 13.10 -10.34
CA THR A 44 -1.49 12.75 -8.90
C THR A 44 -0.15 12.38 -8.25
N VAL A 45 0.85 11.98 -9.03
CA VAL A 45 2.17 11.54 -8.52
C VAL A 45 3.12 12.71 -8.32
N ARG A 46 2.91 13.82 -9.03
CA ARG A 46 3.72 15.04 -8.85
C ARG A 46 3.54 15.59 -7.45
N ALA A 47 4.66 15.96 -6.83
CA ALA A 47 4.67 16.66 -5.55
C ALA A 47 3.79 17.91 -5.64
N VAL A 48 3.02 18.15 -4.59
CA VAL A 48 2.24 19.38 -4.42
C VAL A 48 3.23 20.50 -4.10
N GLY A 49 3.36 21.47 -4.99
CA GLY A 49 4.23 22.62 -4.77
C GLY A 49 3.58 23.61 -3.79
N PRO A 50 4.39 24.46 -3.12
CA PRO A 50 3.89 25.47 -2.18
C PRO A 50 2.93 26.47 -2.85
N ASP A 51 3.08 26.70 -4.16
CA ASP A 51 2.28 27.65 -4.95
C ASP A 51 1.14 26.96 -5.73
N ASP A 52 0.82 25.68 -5.46
CA ASP A 52 -0.27 25.00 -6.14
C ASP A 52 -1.63 25.54 -5.62
N PRO A 53 -2.45 26.21 -6.46
CA PRO A 53 -3.74 26.76 -6.03
C PRO A 53 -4.74 25.67 -5.61
N LEU A 54 -4.48 24.40 -5.96
CA LEU A 54 -5.26 23.23 -5.55
C LEU A 54 -4.54 22.38 -4.48
N ALA A 55 -3.49 22.91 -3.83
CA ALA A 55 -2.66 22.18 -2.88
C ALA A 55 -3.49 21.47 -1.81
N ALA A 56 -4.41 22.20 -1.15
CA ALA A 56 -5.25 21.66 -0.10
C ALA A 56 -6.13 20.49 -0.58
N GLU A 57 -6.77 20.63 -1.74
CA GLU A 57 -7.63 19.57 -2.30
C GLU A 57 -6.83 18.34 -2.71
N ARG A 58 -5.63 18.53 -3.27
CA ARG A 58 -4.75 17.45 -3.70
C ARG A 58 -4.16 16.69 -2.52
N LEU A 59 -3.76 17.41 -1.46
CA LEU A 59 -3.29 16.82 -0.22
C LEU A 59 -4.40 16.01 0.46
N ALA A 60 -5.62 16.55 0.56
CA ALA A 60 -6.75 15.82 1.12
C ALA A 60 -7.06 14.53 0.33
N ALA A 61 -7.01 14.60 -1.01
CA ALA A 61 -7.21 13.42 -1.84
C ALA A 61 -6.07 12.39 -1.69
N LEU A 62 -4.82 12.84 -1.54
CA LEU A 62 -3.69 11.98 -1.25
C LEU A 62 -3.87 11.28 0.10
N ASP A 63 -4.22 12.02 1.16
CA ASP A 63 -4.46 11.48 2.49
C ASP A 63 -5.57 10.41 2.48
N GLU A 64 -6.69 10.67 1.79
CA GLU A 64 -7.74 9.66 1.60
C GLU A 64 -7.21 8.38 0.91
N ALA A 65 -6.31 8.51 -0.06
CA ALA A 65 -5.67 7.38 -0.73
C ALA A 65 -4.74 6.60 0.19
N LEU A 66 -3.93 7.32 0.96
CA LEU A 66 -3.01 6.75 1.94
C LEU A 66 -3.77 5.98 3.01
N GLU A 67 -4.88 6.51 3.50
CA GLU A 67 -5.68 5.84 4.53
C GLU A 67 -6.27 4.51 4.06
N VAL A 68 -6.64 4.38 2.78
CA VAL A 68 -7.08 3.09 2.24
C VAL A 68 -5.93 2.08 2.21
N ILE A 69 -4.72 2.51 1.81
CA ILE A 69 -3.52 1.66 1.82
C ILE A 69 -3.20 1.25 3.27
N TYR A 70 -3.20 2.20 4.20
CA TYR A 70 -2.95 1.95 5.61
C TYR A 70 -3.97 1.00 6.23
N ALA A 71 -5.26 1.11 5.87
CA ALA A 71 -6.28 0.18 6.34
C ALA A 71 -5.99 -1.27 5.89
N VAL A 72 -5.54 -1.48 4.65
CA VAL A 72 -5.13 -2.81 4.17
C VAL A 72 -3.92 -3.33 4.93
N LEU A 73 -2.89 -2.50 5.13
CA LEU A 73 -1.66 -2.88 5.83
C LEU A 73 -1.88 -3.19 7.32
N ARG A 74 -2.78 -2.46 7.98
CA ARG A 74 -3.23 -2.77 9.35
C ARG A 74 -3.88 -4.16 9.43
N GLY A 75 -4.51 -4.63 8.36
CA GLY A 75 -5.00 -6.01 8.25
C GLY A 75 -3.89 -7.06 8.41
N TYR A 76 -2.65 -6.75 8.03
CA TYR A 76 -1.46 -7.60 8.22
C TYR A 76 -0.81 -7.42 9.60
N GLY A 77 -1.35 -6.58 10.49
CA GLY A 77 -0.76 -6.28 11.80
C GLY A 77 0.42 -5.31 11.76
N ILE A 78 0.58 -4.57 10.65
CA ILE A 78 1.61 -3.54 10.50
C ILE A 78 1.07 -2.22 11.09
N GLU A 79 1.86 -1.59 11.96
CA GLU A 79 1.47 -0.40 12.73
C GLU A 79 2.68 0.50 12.99
N GLY A 80 2.46 1.74 13.44
CA GLY A 80 3.53 2.69 13.77
C GLY A 80 4.31 3.14 12.53
N GLU A 81 5.61 3.41 12.69
CA GLU A 81 6.49 3.85 11.60
C GLU A 81 6.56 2.83 10.44
N ASP A 82 6.49 1.53 10.75
CA ASP A 82 6.47 0.46 9.74
C ASP A 82 5.30 0.58 8.76
N LEU A 83 4.20 1.21 9.17
CA LEU A 83 3.04 1.44 8.31
C LEU A 83 3.39 2.36 7.14
N VAL A 84 4.20 3.39 7.40
CA VAL A 84 4.66 4.34 6.37
C VAL A 84 5.61 3.63 5.41
N ASP A 85 6.54 2.83 5.92
CA ASP A 85 7.52 2.11 5.11
C ASP A 85 6.88 1.02 4.26
N ALA A 86 5.97 0.22 4.82
CA ALA A 86 5.21 -0.77 4.06
C ALA A 86 4.31 -0.11 2.99
N ALA A 87 3.71 1.04 3.29
CA ALA A 87 2.92 1.78 2.31
C ALA A 87 3.75 2.35 1.17
N ARG A 88 4.97 2.84 1.46
CA ARG A 88 5.92 3.27 0.44
C ARG A 88 6.34 2.10 -0.43
N ALA A 89 6.70 0.95 0.15
CA ALA A 89 7.09 -0.24 -0.60
C ALA A 89 5.98 -0.71 -1.55
N LEU A 90 4.75 -0.86 -1.03
CA LEU A 90 3.61 -1.30 -1.83
C LEU A 90 3.26 -0.28 -2.94
N ARG A 91 3.20 1.01 -2.61
CA ARG A 91 2.88 2.06 -3.59
C ARG A 91 3.93 2.14 -4.68
N SER A 92 5.21 2.05 -4.35
CA SER A 92 6.30 2.08 -5.32
C SER A 92 6.22 0.92 -6.29
N ALA A 93 5.96 -0.30 -5.81
CA ALA A 93 5.81 -1.46 -6.69
C ALA A 93 4.59 -1.35 -7.62
N MET A 94 3.43 -0.97 -7.09
CA MET A 94 2.23 -0.76 -7.91
C MET A 94 2.43 0.35 -8.94
N HIS A 95 3.03 1.47 -8.52
CA HIS A 95 3.30 2.62 -9.38
C HIS A 95 4.29 2.27 -10.49
N GLY A 96 5.43 1.66 -10.13
CA GLY A 96 6.47 1.26 -11.08
C GLY A 96 5.97 0.25 -12.10
N PHE A 97 5.21 -0.76 -11.66
CA PHE A 97 4.62 -1.73 -12.59
C PHE A 97 3.67 -1.05 -13.59
N ALA A 98 2.76 -0.21 -13.10
CA ALA A 98 1.78 0.45 -13.95
C ALA A 98 2.42 1.47 -14.91
N LEU A 99 3.49 2.14 -14.47
CA LEU A 99 4.26 3.07 -15.31
C LEU A 99 4.99 2.32 -16.43
N LEU A 100 5.69 1.22 -16.10
CA LEU A 100 6.36 0.38 -17.09
C LEU A 100 5.35 -0.22 -18.09
N GLU A 101 4.20 -0.68 -17.60
CA GLU A 101 3.12 -1.19 -18.44
C GLU A 101 2.62 -0.13 -19.43
N ALA A 102 2.29 1.07 -18.92
CA ALA A 102 1.77 2.17 -19.74
C ALA A 102 2.79 2.65 -20.79
N ALA A 103 4.09 2.52 -20.49
CA ALA A 103 5.17 2.84 -21.42
C ALA A 103 5.48 1.70 -22.42
N GLY A 104 4.75 0.58 -22.39
CA GLY A 104 5.02 -0.57 -23.26
C GLY A 104 6.28 -1.37 -22.87
N GLY A 105 6.76 -1.22 -21.64
CA GLY A 105 8.02 -1.79 -21.16
C GLY A 105 8.05 -3.32 -20.99
N PHE A 106 6.93 -4.02 -21.21
CA PHE A 106 6.83 -5.47 -21.08
C PHE A 106 6.79 -6.17 -22.45
N GLY A 107 7.91 -6.15 -23.18
CA GLY A 107 8.02 -6.72 -24.54
C GLY A 107 8.35 -8.22 -24.63
N LEU A 108 8.53 -8.91 -23.49
CA LEU A 108 8.80 -10.36 -23.46
C LEU A 108 7.52 -11.17 -23.68
N PRO A 109 7.57 -12.41 -24.22
CA PRO A 109 6.40 -13.23 -24.54
C PRO A 109 5.73 -13.84 -23.30
N ARG A 110 5.26 -12.98 -22.39
CA ARG A 110 4.59 -13.35 -21.14
C ARG A 110 3.44 -12.38 -20.89
N HIS A 111 2.29 -12.93 -20.52
CA HIS A 111 1.10 -12.11 -20.25
C HIS A 111 1.31 -11.18 -19.05
N VAL A 112 1.12 -9.87 -19.25
CA VAL A 112 1.39 -8.85 -18.22
C VAL A 112 0.53 -9.07 -16.97
N ASP A 113 -0.74 -9.47 -17.12
CA ASP A 113 -1.59 -9.73 -15.95
C ASP A 113 -1.05 -10.87 -15.08
N ARG A 114 -0.39 -11.88 -15.67
CA ARG A 114 0.20 -12.98 -14.89
C ARG A 114 1.38 -12.47 -14.06
N SER A 115 2.19 -11.58 -14.62
CA SER A 115 3.29 -10.94 -13.89
C SER A 115 2.79 -10.02 -12.78
N TYR A 116 1.66 -9.33 -13.01
CA TYR A 116 1.03 -8.49 -12.00
C TYR A 116 0.51 -9.31 -10.81
N GLU A 117 -0.23 -10.39 -11.06
CA GLU A 117 -0.73 -11.26 -9.99
C GLU A 117 0.43 -11.92 -9.22
N ALA A 118 1.49 -12.37 -9.90
CA ALA A 118 2.68 -12.91 -9.24
C ALA A 118 3.37 -11.87 -8.34
N MET A 119 3.40 -10.60 -8.74
CA MET A 119 3.88 -9.51 -7.87
C MET A 119 3.00 -9.35 -6.63
N LEU A 120 1.67 -9.43 -6.78
CA LEU A 120 0.75 -9.32 -5.64
C LEU A 120 0.87 -10.50 -4.68
N ASP A 121 1.04 -11.72 -5.18
CA ASP A 121 1.28 -12.90 -4.34
C ASP A 121 2.59 -12.77 -3.54
N ALA A 122 3.64 -12.25 -4.17
CA ALA A 122 4.90 -11.98 -3.47
C ALA A 122 4.75 -10.91 -2.39
N PHE A 123 3.97 -9.85 -2.66
CA PHE A 123 3.68 -8.80 -1.70
C PHE A 123 2.81 -9.28 -0.53
N ASP A 124 1.80 -10.11 -0.79
CA ASP A 124 0.94 -10.74 0.22
C ASP A 124 1.81 -11.46 1.26
N ALA A 125 2.65 -12.38 0.79
CA ALA A 125 3.54 -13.15 1.65
C ALA A 125 4.63 -12.28 2.34
N MET A 126 5.11 -11.22 1.67
CA MET A 126 6.06 -10.28 2.27
C MET A 126 5.41 -9.51 3.43
N LEU A 127 4.19 -9.03 3.26
CA LEU A 127 3.46 -8.25 4.26
C LEU A 127 3.06 -9.12 5.46
N GLU A 128 2.70 -10.39 5.25
CA GLU A 128 2.49 -11.36 6.33
C GLU A 128 3.74 -11.50 7.20
N ARG A 129 4.89 -11.79 6.59
CA ARG A 129 6.17 -11.91 7.30
C ARG A 129 6.56 -10.61 8.02
N TRP A 130 6.26 -9.46 7.42
CA TRP A 130 6.51 -8.17 8.06
C TRP A 130 5.70 -8.02 9.35
N GLY A 131 4.40 -8.28 9.28
CA GLY A 131 3.50 -8.26 10.44
C GLY A 131 3.93 -9.21 11.55
N GLU A 132 4.35 -10.43 11.20
CA GLU A 132 4.84 -11.43 12.15
C GLU A 132 6.05 -10.94 12.94
N ARG A 133 7.02 -10.27 12.29
CA ARG A 133 8.18 -9.67 12.98
C ARG A 133 7.74 -8.64 14.02
N MET A 134 6.68 -7.88 13.74
CA MET A 134 6.15 -6.87 14.66
C MET A 134 5.51 -7.49 15.89
N VAL A 135 4.73 -8.56 15.71
CA VAL A 135 4.14 -9.33 16.82
C VAL A 135 5.24 -9.96 17.69
N GLY A 136 6.24 -10.59 17.07
CA GLY A 136 7.39 -11.16 17.77
C GLY A 136 8.21 -10.12 18.55
N SER A 137 8.42 -8.93 17.97
CA SER A 137 9.12 -7.82 18.62
C SER A 137 8.36 -7.22 19.81
N LYS A 138 7.02 -7.13 19.73
CA LYS A 138 6.18 -6.72 20.88
C LYS A 138 6.20 -7.78 21.99
N GLY A 139 6.18 -9.07 21.64
CA GLY A 139 6.29 -10.19 22.59
C GLY A 139 7.62 -10.24 23.34
N GLY A 140 8.75 -10.02 22.64
CA GLY A 140 10.08 -9.98 23.24
C GLY A 140 10.30 -8.80 24.19
N ARG A 141 9.79 -7.61 23.85
CA ARG A 141 9.85 -6.42 24.73
C ARG A 141 9.03 -6.59 26.02
N ARG A 142 7.88 -7.28 25.96
CA ARG A 142 7.07 -7.62 27.13
C ARG A 142 7.74 -8.65 28.05
N ALA A 143 8.43 -9.64 27.50
CA ALA A 143 9.15 -10.65 28.28
C ALA A 143 10.39 -10.08 29.01
N ALA A 144 11.06 -9.09 28.42
CA ALA A 144 12.22 -8.43 29.03
C ALA A 144 11.83 -7.51 30.22
N ALA A 145 10.65 -6.89 30.20
CA ALA A 145 10.15 -6.03 31.28
C ALA A 145 9.67 -6.79 32.53
N GLY A 146 9.57 -8.13 32.48
CA GLY A 146 9.07 -8.97 33.58
C GLY A 146 10.13 -9.48 34.56
N ARG A 147 11.43 -9.26 34.32
CA ARG A 147 12.51 -9.74 35.20
C ARG A 147 13.07 -8.59 36.03
N SER A 148 12.38 -8.25 37.11
CA SER A 148 12.97 -7.43 38.18
C SER A 148 13.93 -8.31 39.00
N PRO A 149 15.20 -7.92 39.23
CA PRO A 149 16.10 -8.70 40.07
C PRO A 149 15.61 -8.58 41.52
N ARG A 150 15.07 -9.68 42.06
CA ARG A 150 14.90 -9.86 43.50
C ARG A 150 16.27 -9.65 44.14
N ARG A 151 16.47 -8.47 44.76
CA ARG A 151 17.63 -8.21 45.60
C ARG A 151 17.61 -9.21 46.76
N ALA A 152 18.68 -9.99 46.84
CA ALA A 152 18.94 -10.88 47.95
C ALA A 152 19.63 -10.09 49.06
N ARG A 153 19.06 -10.24 50.27
CA ARG A 153 19.60 -9.98 51.62
C ARG A 153 19.83 -8.53 52.03
#